data_AF-A0A2M6X2T1-F1
#
_entry.id   AF-A0A2M6X2T1-F1
#
_cell.length_a   1.000
_cell.length_b   1.000
_cell.length_c   1.000
_cell.angle_alpha   90.00
_cell.angle_beta   90.00
_cell.angle_gamma   90.00
#
_symmetry.space_group_name_H-M   'P 1'
#
loop_
_entity.id
_entity.type
_entity.pdbx_description
1 polymer ?
#
loop_
_entity_poly.entity_id
_entity_poly.type
_entity_poly.pdbx_seq_one_letter_code
_entity_poly.pdbx_strand_id
1 'polypeptide(L)'
;MLEPSFVVFISLTILSTFVLVLFTMVVGRTSKRPNRGEIIPDKEQMKKFLVWKSFYSNPSDPRGWVPKTYGFGWTINFRSRRQIYLFIALILINLGSALGAVYFSGVCAK
;
A
#
# COMPACT_ATOMS: atom_id res chain seq x y z
N MET A 1 9.65 -5.37 -32.21
CA MET A 1 8.34 -5.86 -31.77
C MET A 1 8.53 -6.41 -30.36
N LEU A 2 7.64 -6.17 -29.39
CA LEU A 2 7.82 -6.75 -28.05
C LEU A 2 7.56 -8.26 -28.10
N GLU A 3 8.44 -9.05 -27.48
CA GLU A 3 8.24 -10.50 -27.36
C GLU A 3 6.93 -10.81 -26.62
N PRO A 4 6.12 -11.79 -27.09
CA PRO A 4 4.83 -12.10 -26.47
C PRO A 4 4.94 -12.43 -24.97
N SER A 5 6.01 -13.13 -24.57
CA SER A 5 6.30 -13.45 -23.18
C SER A 5 6.48 -12.20 -22.32
N PHE A 6 7.21 -11.20 -22.82
CA PHE A 6 7.44 -9.94 -22.15
C PHE A 6 6.15 -9.13 -21.96
N VAL A 7 5.29 -9.10 -22.97
CA VAL A 7 3.98 -8.44 -22.90
C VAL A 7 3.11 -9.09 -21.82
N VAL A 8 3.11 -10.42 -21.72
CA VAL A 8 2.38 -11.15 -20.67
C VAL A 8 2.90 -10.80 -19.28
N PHE A 9 4.22 -10.80 -19.06
CA PHE A 9 4.80 -10.48 -17.74
C PHE A 9 4.51 -9.04 -17.28
N ILE A 10 4.63 -8.06 -18.18
CA ILE A 10 4.28 -6.67 -17.87
C ILE A 10 2.78 -6.55 -17.55
N SER A 11 1.93 -7.20 -18.35
CA SER A 11 0.48 -7.16 -18.13
C SER A 11 0.10 -7.74 -16.77
N LEU A 12 0.69 -8.87 -16.37
CA LEU A 12 0.48 -9.47 -15.06
C LEU A 12 0.99 -8.58 -13.92
N THR A 13 2.13 -7.91 -14.11
CA THR A 13 2.68 -6.99 -13.11
C THR A 13 1.72 -5.82 -12.90
N ILE A 14 1.30 -5.15 -13.98
CA ILE A 14 0.34 -4.04 -13.94
C ILE A 14 -0.98 -4.50 -13.29
N LEU A 15 -1.49 -5.67 -13.67
CA LEU A 15 -2.71 -6.22 -13.09
C LEU A 15 -2.56 -6.47 -11.59
N SER A 16 -1.43 -7.05 -11.15
CA SER A 16 -1.20 -7.31 -9.72
C SER A 16 -1.09 -6.02 -8.90
N THR A 17 -0.44 -4.99 -9.42
CA THR A 17 -0.39 -3.65 -8.81
C THR A 17 -1.79 -3.04 -8.73
N PHE A 18 -2.58 -3.14 -9.81
CA PHE A 18 -3.95 -2.62 -9.85
C PHE A 18 -4.86 -3.32 -8.83
N VAL A 19 -4.80 -4.66 -8.77
CA VAL A 19 -5.53 -5.46 -7.78
C VAL A 19 -5.12 -5.08 -6.37
N LEU A 20 -3.82 -4.88 -6.12
CA LEU A 20 -3.35 -4.45 -4.80
C LEU A 20 -3.91 -3.08 -4.42
N VAL A 21 -3.89 -2.11 -5.34
CA VAL A 21 -4.47 -0.77 -5.10
C VAL A 21 -5.95 -0.88 -4.76
N LEU A 22 -6.73 -1.66 -5.54
CA LEU A 22 -8.15 -1.89 -5.23
C LEU A 22 -8.34 -2.55 -3.87
N PHE A 23 -7.54 -3.56 -3.55
CA PHE A 23 -7.56 -4.21 -2.25
C PHE A 23 -7.32 -3.22 -1.10
N THR A 24 -6.32 -2.33 -1.22
CA THR A 24 -6.07 -1.29 -0.21
C THR A 24 -7.25 -0.32 -0.05
N MET A 25 -7.95 -0.01 -1.14
CA MET A 25 -9.15 0.84 -1.09
C MET A 25 -10.33 0.13 -0.41
N VAL A 26 -10.55 -1.16 -0.70
CA VAL A 26 -11.61 -1.97 -0.09
C VAL A 26 -11.34 -2.18 1.40
N VAL A 27 -10.13 -2.61 1.75
CA VAL A 27 -9.72 -2.82 3.16
C VAL A 27 -9.72 -1.50 3.93
N GLY A 28 -9.36 -0.39 3.29
CA GLY A 28 -9.48 0.94 3.86
C GLY A 28 -10.93 1.28 4.24
N ARG A 29 -11.89 0.97 3.36
CA ARG A 29 -13.33 1.16 3.64
C ARG A 29 -13.87 0.23 4.72
N THR A 30 -13.32 -0.97 4.86
CA THR A 30 -13.71 -1.93 5.91
C THR A 30 -12.92 -1.77 7.20
N SER A 31 -12.01 -0.78 7.28
CA SER A 31 -11.25 -0.52 8.50
C SER A 31 -12.22 -0.30 9.66
N LYS A 32 -11.90 -0.91 10.81
CA LYS A 32 -12.77 -0.96 11.98
C LYS A 32 -13.34 0.43 12.26
N ARG A 33 -14.67 0.50 12.32
CA ARG A 33 -15.33 1.65 12.95
C ARG A 33 -14.79 1.73 14.38
N PRO A 34 -14.43 2.93 14.86
CA PRO A 34 -13.97 3.09 16.24
C PRO A 34 -14.99 2.47 17.19
N ASN A 35 -14.51 1.82 18.24
CA ASN A 35 -15.41 1.43 19.32
C ASN A 35 -16.02 2.69 19.95
N ARG A 36 -17.19 2.53 20.56
CA ARG A 36 -17.86 3.63 21.26
C ARG A 36 -16.93 4.17 22.36
N GLY A 37 -16.50 5.42 22.24
CA GLY A 37 -15.59 6.09 23.18
C GLY A 37 -14.13 6.21 22.72
N GLU A 38 -13.73 5.59 21.61
CA GLU A 38 -12.40 5.81 21.03
C GLU A 38 -12.32 7.19 20.38
N ILE A 39 -11.35 8.00 20.79
CA ILE A 39 -11.11 9.32 20.23
C ILE A 39 -10.40 9.16 18.89
N ILE A 40 -11.11 9.47 17.80
CA ILE A 40 -10.52 9.54 16.48
C ILE A 40 -10.00 10.95 16.21
N PRO A 41 -8.70 11.12 15.87
CA PRO A 41 -8.19 12.41 15.48
C PRO A 41 -8.80 12.86 14.15
N ASP A 42 -9.13 14.15 14.06
CA ASP A 42 -9.48 14.78 12.78
C ASP A 42 -8.27 14.86 11.83
N LYS A 43 -8.50 15.25 10.57
CA LYS A 43 -7.44 15.32 9.55
C LYS A 43 -6.31 16.29 9.92
N GLU A 44 -6.59 17.41 10.58
CA GLU A 44 -5.58 18.39 10.98
C GLU A 44 -4.73 17.86 12.14
N GLN A 45 -5.36 17.19 13.11
CA GLN A 45 -4.68 16.49 14.19
C GLN A 45 -3.80 15.35 13.66
N MET A 46 -4.28 14.60 12.66
CA MET A 46 -3.51 13.54 12.02
C MET A 46 -2.21 14.02 11.39
N LYS A 47 -2.14 15.28 10.88
CA LYS A 47 -0.92 15.83 10.27
C LYS A 47 0.26 15.88 11.25
N LYS A 48 0.00 16.01 12.56
CA LYS A 48 1.04 16.01 13.60
C LYS A 48 1.77 14.67 13.73
N PHE A 49 1.13 13.59 13.30
CA PHE A 49 1.64 12.22 13.36
C PHE A 49 2.23 11.73 12.02
N LEU A 50 2.46 12.65 11.07
CA LEU A 50 3.12 12.34 9.81
C LEU A 50 4.63 12.30 9.98
N VAL A 51 5.20 11.13 9.78
CA VAL A 51 6.64 10.92 9.62
C VAL A 51 7.00 11.20 8.16
N TRP A 52 8.02 12.04 7.94
CA TRP A 52 8.49 12.46 6.62
C TRP A 52 7.37 12.98 5.70
N LYS A 53 6.35 13.64 6.28
CA LYS A 53 5.17 14.17 5.58
C LYS A 53 4.35 13.14 4.80
N SER A 54 4.62 11.84 4.96
CA SER A 54 4.04 10.78 4.10
C SER A 54 3.50 9.60 4.88
N PHE A 55 4.22 9.14 5.91
CA PHE A 55 3.86 7.95 6.67
C PHE A 55 3.11 8.35 7.94
N TYR A 56 1.92 7.79 8.17
CA TYR A 56 1.15 8.06 9.38
C TYR A 56 1.51 7.05 10.47
N SER A 57 1.95 7.53 11.64
CA SER A 57 2.16 6.66 12.80
C SER A 57 1.63 7.32 14.07
N ASN A 58 0.51 6.81 14.57
CA ASN A 58 -0.09 7.24 15.82
C ASN A 58 -0.43 6.03 16.69
N PRO A 59 0.30 5.80 17.79
CA PRO A 59 0.01 4.74 18.74
C PRO A 59 -1.39 4.82 19.36
N SER A 60 -1.92 6.03 19.52
CA SER A 60 -3.23 6.30 20.13
C SER A 60 -4.39 6.13 19.15
N ASP A 61 -4.14 6.10 17.85
CA ASP A 61 -5.19 5.82 16.86
C ASP A 61 -5.35 4.30 16.69
N PRO A 62 -6.46 3.70 17.11
CA PRO A 62 -6.64 2.25 17.08
C PRO A 62 -6.79 1.71 15.65
N ARG A 63 -7.07 2.57 14.67
CA ARG A 63 -7.27 2.16 13.27
C ARG A 63 -5.98 1.65 12.65
N GLY A 64 -6.10 0.57 11.87
CA GLY A 64 -4.99 0.04 11.06
C GLY A 64 -4.88 0.69 9.69
N TRP A 65 -6.02 1.04 9.11
CA TRP A 65 -6.12 1.83 7.89
C TRP A 65 -6.80 3.15 8.23
N VAL A 66 -6.19 4.25 7.80
CA VAL A 66 -6.70 5.61 8.05
C VAL A 66 -6.80 6.37 6.73
N PRO A 67 -7.72 7.33 6.60
CA PRO A 67 -7.77 8.16 5.41
C PRO A 67 -6.46 8.93 5.28
N LYS A 68 -5.99 9.14 4.04
CA LYS A 68 -4.83 10.01 3.82
C LYS A 68 -5.15 11.43 4.31
N THR A 69 -4.17 12.07 4.93
CA THR A 69 -4.24 13.48 5.35
C THR A 69 -4.26 14.42 4.14
N TYR A 70 -3.66 14.00 3.03
CA TYR A 70 -3.65 14.72 1.75
C TYR A 70 -4.14 13.81 0.60
N GLY A 71 -4.94 14.38 -0.30
CA GLY A 71 -5.48 13.67 -1.47
C GLY A 71 -6.57 12.65 -1.12
N PHE A 72 -6.74 11.67 -2.01
CA PHE A 72 -7.77 10.63 -1.92
C PHE A 72 -7.17 9.27 -1.54
N GLY A 73 -7.96 8.47 -0.82
CA GLY A 73 -7.63 7.10 -0.46
C GLY A 73 -7.21 6.92 1.00
N TRP A 74 -6.64 5.75 1.26
CA TRP A 74 -6.28 5.28 2.60
C TRP A 74 -4.78 5.03 2.69
N THR A 75 -4.27 5.08 3.91
CA THR A 75 -2.89 4.71 4.27
C THR A 75 -2.92 3.78 5.47
N ILE A 76 -1.82 3.06 5.68
CA ILE A 76 -1.60 2.25 6.87
C ILE A 76 -1.16 3.16 8.02
N ASN A 77 -1.68 2.89 9.22
CA ASN A 77 -1.13 3.44 10.46
C ASN A 77 0.02 2.55 10.92
N PHE A 78 1.24 3.07 10.91
CA PHE A 78 2.48 2.35 11.24
C PHE A 78 2.72 2.26 12.75
N ARG A 79 1.67 1.96 13.53
CA ARG A 79 1.73 1.88 15.00
C ARG A 79 2.24 0.55 15.55
N SER A 80 2.21 -0.51 14.74
CA SER A 80 2.60 -1.86 15.17
C SER A 80 3.49 -2.57 14.16
N ARG A 81 4.34 -3.47 14.67
CA ARG A 81 5.21 -4.32 13.83
C ARG A 81 4.43 -5.09 12.78
N ARG A 82 3.22 -5.57 13.12
CA ARG A 82 2.33 -6.27 12.17
C ARG A 82 1.99 -5.41 10.95
N GLN A 83 1.68 -4.13 11.15
CA GLN A 83 1.36 -3.20 10.06
C GLN A 83 2.59 -2.86 9.23
N ILE A 84 3.74 -2.68 9.89
CA ILE A 84 5.03 -2.48 9.21
C ILE A 84 5.37 -3.69 8.33
N TYR A 85 5.27 -4.91 8.86
CA TYR A 85 5.54 -6.13 8.10
C TYR A 85 4.58 -6.33 6.94
N LEU A 86 3.28 -6.03 7.13
CA LEU A 86 2.30 -6.06 6.03
C LEU A 86 2.72 -5.09 4.92
N PHE A 87 3.09 -3.86 5.26
CA PHE A 87 3.51 -2.87 4.27
C PHE A 87 4.79 -3.30 3.52
N ILE A 88 5.80 -3.79 4.25
CA ILE A 88 7.04 -4.30 3.65
C ILE A 88 6.73 -5.48 2.72
N ALA A 89 5.90 -6.44 3.13
CA ALA A 89 5.51 -7.56 2.28
C ALA A 89 4.84 -7.11 0.98
N LEU A 90 3.94 -6.12 1.05
CA LEU A 90 3.27 -5.57 -0.13
C LEU A 90 4.25 -4.90 -1.10
N ILE A 91 5.22 -4.15 -0.58
CA ILE A 91 6.29 -3.55 -1.40
C ILE A 91 7.15 -4.63 -2.03
N LEU A 92 7.58 -5.64 -1.28
CA LEU A 92 8.46 -6.70 -1.77
C LEU A 92 7.78 -7.53 -2.86
N ILE A 93 6.49 -7.83 -2.73
CA ILE A 93 5.72 -8.53 -3.78
C ILE A 93 5.71 -7.70 -5.07
N ASN A 94 5.42 -6.40 -4.98
CA ASN A 94 5.41 -5.53 -6.17
C ASN A 94 6.81 -5.40 -6.78
N LEU A 95 7.83 -5.13 -5.96
CA LEU A 95 9.20 -4.99 -6.42
C LEU A 95 9.72 -6.30 -7.04
N GLY A 96 9.46 -7.43 -6.40
CA GLY A 96 9.81 -8.75 -6.93
C GLY A 96 9.14 -9.04 -8.27
N SER A 97 7.86 -8.71 -8.42
CA SER A 97 7.15 -8.86 -9.71
C SER A 97 7.75 -7.98 -10.81
N ALA A 98 8.09 -6.72 -10.50
CA ALA A 98 8.71 -5.81 -11.44
C ALA A 98 10.12 -6.24 -11.84
N LEU A 99 10.95 -6.65 -10.88
CA LEU A 99 12.30 -7.17 -11.14
C LEU A 99 12.26 -8.47 -11.94
N GLY A 100 11.29 -9.34 -11.69
CA GLY A 100 11.04 -10.54 -12.49
C GLY A 100 10.74 -10.18 -13.94
N ALA A 101 9.85 -9.22 -14.19
CA ALA A 101 9.55 -8.74 -15.55
C ALA A 101 10.81 -8.22 -16.26
N VAL A 102 11.66 -7.45 -15.56
CA VAL A 102 12.94 -6.95 -16.12
C VAL A 102 13.90 -8.09 -16.42
N TYR A 103 14.08 -9.04 -15.50
CA TYR A 103 14.98 -10.18 -15.70
C TYR A 103 14.56 -11.02 -16.93
N PHE A 104 13.28 -11.36 -17.05
CA PHE A 104 12.77 -12.11 -18.20
C PHE A 104 12.94 -11.34 -19.52
N SER A 105 12.80 -10.01 -19.49
CA SER A 105 13.04 -9.18 -20.67
C SER A 105 14.50 -9.24 -21.14
N GLY A 106 15.46 -9.25 -20.21
CA GLY A 106 16.88 -9.34 -20.53
C GLY A 106 17.33 -10.73 -20.97
N VAL A 107 16.63 -11.79 -20.53
CA VAL A 107 16.88 -13.17 -20.97
C VAL A 107 16.35 -13.39 -22.39
N CYS A 108 15.16 -12.88 -22.73
CA CYS A 108 14.60 -13.00 -24.10
C CYS A 108 15.27 -12.09 -25.14
N ALA A 109 16.02 -11.07 -24.71
CA ALA A 109 16.74 -10.16 -25.62
C ALA A 109 18.13 -10.69 -26.05
N LYS A 110 18.58 -11.82 -25.49
CA LYS A 110 19.80 -12.54 -25.89
C LYS A 110 19.42 -13.75 -26.73
#